data_AF-A0AA43C6S8-F1
#
_entry.id   AF-A0AA43C6S8-F1
#
_cell.length_a   1.000
_cell.length_b   1.000
_cell.length_c   1.000
_cell.angle_alpha   90.00
_cell.angle_beta   90.00
_cell.angle_gamma   90.00
#
_symmetry.space_group_name_H-M   'P 1'
#
loop_
_entity.id
_entity.type
_entity.pdbx_description
1 polymer ?
#
loop_
_entity_poly.entity_id
_entity_poly.type
_entity_poly.pdbx_seq_one_letter_code
_entity_poly.pdbx_strand_id
1 'polypeptide(L)'
;MGDASRPARGSRRRRARRHRAAFTIIELMLTVGILGLLATLAIPTMIRFQLKAKAAEGRINIAGIREAEEAHFAEAGVYASALPVLPVVIGPVRQPWVLMPADPHGFNEIGYAPEGELYFQYGVTISGGGSAFTIEARSDIDGDGVHNTWGYVKPVPGTSAGVAGPLGTCPATGVIDPDTRAANRLNLVGPCSAQSGVSAY
;
A
#
# COMPACT_ATOMS: atom_id res chain seq x y z
N MET A 1 85.96 -3.22 45.65
CA MET A 1 85.19 -4.45 45.93
C MET A 1 83.94 -4.07 46.73
N GLY A 2 82.75 -4.43 46.25
CA GLY A 2 81.56 -4.58 47.12
C GLY A 2 80.49 -3.49 47.02
N ASP A 3 79.77 -3.49 45.90
CA ASP A 3 78.45 -2.87 45.68
C ASP A 3 77.41 -3.35 46.71
N ALA A 4 76.53 -2.45 47.16
CA ALA A 4 75.28 -2.79 47.84
C ALA A 4 74.18 -1.79 47.47
N SER A 5 73.79 -1.87 46.20
CA SER A 5 72.58 -1.34 45.58
C SER A 5 71.30 -1.60 46.40
N ARG A 6 70.56 -0.53 46.71
CA ARG A 6 69.25 -0.56 47.42
C ARG A 6 68.15 -1.05 46.47
N PRO A 7 67.25 -1.97 46.86
CA PRO A 7 66.19 -2.41 45.96
C PRO A 7 65.05 -1.38 45.88
N ALA A 8 64.60 -1.10 44.66
CA ALA A 8 63.47 -0.23 44.34
C ALA A 8 62.14 -0.84 44.81
N ARG A 9 61.31 -0.03 45.47
CA ARG A 9 59.99 -0.41 46.00
C ARG A 9 59.00 -0.54 44.82
N GLY A 10 58.72 -1.77 44.40
CA GLY A 10 57.79 -2.05 43.31
C GLY A 10 56.36 -1.56 43.58
N SER A 11 55.84 -0.66 42.74
CA SER A 11 54.44 -0.24 42.77
C SER A 11 53.54 -1.40 42.36
N ARG A 12 52.79 -1.97 43.31
CA ARG A 12 51.72 -2.94 43.01
C ARG A 12 50.57 -2.21 42.29
N ARG A 13 50.57 -2.21 40.95
CA ARG A 13 49.39 -1.87 40.15
C ARG A 13 48.30 -2.90 40.44
N ARG A 14 47.30 -2.54 41.28
CA ARG A 14 46.08 -3.32 41.44
C ARG A 14 45.32 -3.29 40.12
N ARG A 15 45.44 -4.35 39.33
CA ARG A 15 44.59 -4.57 38.15
C ARG A 15 43.17 -4.81 38.68
N ALA A 16 42.26 -3.85 38.47
CA ALA A 16 40.85 -4.07 38.73
C ALA A 16 40.39 -5.28 37.89
N ARG A 17 40.03 -6.38 38.55
CA ARG A 17 39.41 -7.52 37.87
C ARG A 17 38.07 -7.04 37.34
N ARG A 18 37.98 -6.77 36.03
CA ARG A 18 36.68 -6.68 35.36
C ARG A 18 35.99 -8.03 35.56
N HIS A 19 34.96 -8.07 36.41
CA HIS A 19 34.03 -9.17 36.47
C HIS A 19 33.39 -9.29 35.08
N ARG A 20 33.78 -10.32 34.33
CA ARG A 20 33.03 -10.70 33.13
C ARG A 20 31.80 -11.43 33.66
N ALA A 21 30.65 -10.79 33.61
CA ALA A 21 29.38 -11.47 33.82
C ALA A 21 29.21 -12.46 32.65
N ALA A 22 29.31 -13.75 32.94
CA ALA A 22 28.94 -14.78 31.98
C ALA A 22 27.43 -15.00 32.15
N PHE A 23 26.65 -14.70 31.11
CA PHE A 23 25.22 -15.00 31.08
C PHE A 23 25.00 -16.51 31.23
N THR A 24 24.00 -16.88 32.03
CA THR A 24 23.66 -18.28 32.25
C THR A 24 22.83 -18.81 31.08
N ILE A 25 22.95 -20.10 30.76
CA ILE A 25 22.15 -20.71 29.68
C ILE A 25 20.64 -20.60 30.00
N ILE A 26 20.26 -20.68 31.28
CA ILE A 26 18.86 -20.53 31.71
C ILE A 26 18.31 -19.12 31.44
N GLU A 27 19.12 -18.09 31.59
CA GLU A 27 18.73 -16.70 31.29
C GLU A 27 18.45 -16.50 29.80
N LEU A 28 19.26 -17.13 28.95
CA LEU A 28 19.00 -17.15 27.51
C LEU A 28 17.72 -17.94 27.17
N MET A 29 17.50 -19.09 27.79
CA MET A 29 16.29 -19.91 27.55
C MET A 29 15.00 -19.17 27.94
N LEU A 30 14.97 -18.53 29.11
CA LEU A 30 13.82 -17.75 29.56
C LEU A 30 13.56 -16.55 28.63
N THR A 31 14.63 -15.86 28.22
CA THR A 31 14.53 -14.72 27.32
C THR A 31 13.93 -15.12 25.97
N VAL A 32 14.44 -16.20 25.35
CA VAL A 32 13.89 -16.72 24.09
C VAL A 32 12.45 -17.20 24.26
N GLY A 33 12.11 -17.79 25.42
CA GLY A 33 10.73 -18.17 25.75
C GLY A 33 9.78 -16.97 25.80
N ILE A 34 10.17 -15.88 26.47
CA ILE A 34 9.37 -14.64 26.53
C ILE A 34 9.28 -13.98 25.14
N LEU A 35 10.38 -13.93 24.38
CA LEU A 35 10.39 -13.41 23.01
C LEU A 35 9.45 -14.21 22.09
N GLY A 36 9.39 -15.54 22.24
CA GLY A 36 8.46 -16.38 21.50
C GLY A 36 6.99 -16.01 21.77
N LEU A 37 6.63 -15.83 23.05
CA LEU A 37 5.27 -15.42 23.44
C LEU A 37 4.89 -14.05 22.87
N LEU A 38 5.80 -13.08 22.96
CA LEU A 38 5.57 -11.74 22.41
C LEU A 38 5.42 -11.78 20.89
N ALA A 39 6.22 -12.58 20.19
CA ALA A 39 6.17 -12.72 18.74
C ALA A 39 4.82 -13.25 18.27
N THR A 40 4.22 -14.23 18.97
CA THR A 40 2.90 -14.78 18.61
C THR A 40 1.80 -13.73 18.60
N LEU A 41 1.84 -12.74 19.50
CA LEU A 41 0.86 -11.64 19.53
C LEU A 41 1.20 -10.51 18.56
N ALA A 42 2.49 -10.22 18.38
CA ALA A 42 2.97 -9.09 17.60
C ALA A 42 2.96 -9.33 16.08
N ILE A 43 3.30 -10.54 15.62
CA ILE A 43 3.39 -10.85 14.18
C ILE A 43 2.05 -10.63 13.44
N PRO A 44 0.89 -11.16 13.88
CA PRO A 44 -0.35 -10.99 13.13
C PRO A 44 -0.80 -9.52 13.07
N THR A 45 -0.60 -8.78 14.16
CA THR A 45 -0.96 -7.36 14.21
C THR A 45 -0.06 -6.51 13.31
N MET A 46 1.24 -6.81 13.23
CA MET A 46 2.16 -6.17 12.31
C MET A 46 1.77 -6.40 10.85
N ILE A 47 1.44 -7.64 10.46
CA ILE A 47 1.02 -7.96 9.08
C ILE A 47 -0.22 -7.15 8.70
N ARG A 48 -1.23 -7.10 9.57
CA ARG A 48 -2.45 -6.30 9.34
C ARG A 48 -2.15 -4.81 9.15
N PHE A 49 -1.24 -4.26 9.96
CA PHE A 49 -0.83 -2.86 9.81
C PHE A 49 -0.15 -2.61 8.47
N GLN A 50 0.72 -3.52 8.03
CA GLN A 50 1.35 -3.45 6.72
C GLN A 50 0.32 -3.50 5.59
N LEU A 51 -0.63 -4.45 5.61
CA LEU A 51 -1.68 -4.55 4.59
C LEU A 51 -2.58 -3.30 4.54
N LYS A 52 -2.93 -2.74 5.70
CA LYS A 52 -3.68 -1.48 5.77
C LYS A 52 -2.92 -0.31 5.16
N ALA A 53 -1.60 -0.25 5.38
CA ALA A 53 -0.73 0.74 4.76
C ALA A 53 -0.65 0.55 3.23
N LYS A 54 -0.49 -0.70 2.75
CA LYS A 54 -0.53 -1.01 1.31
C LYS A 54 -1.87 -0.58 0.68
N ALA A 55 -3.00 -0.89 1.32
CA ALA A 55 -4.32 -0.48 0.83
C ALA A 55 -4.60 1.03 0.93
N ALA A 56 -3.82 1.79 1.72
CA ALA A 56 -3.93 3.25 1.76
C ALA A 56 -3.39 3.89 0.48
N GLU A 57 -2.35 3.30 -0.13
CA GLU A 57 -1.80 3.73 -1.42
C GLU A 57 -2.89 3.81 -2.50
N GLY A 58 -3.67 2.73 -2.66
CA GLY A 58 -4.76 2.67 -3.65
C GLY A 58 -5.76 3.82 -3.50
N ARG A 59 -6.15 4.13 -2.27
CA ARG A 59 -7.11 5.20 -1.99
C ARG A 59 -6.55 6.60 -2.26
N ILE A 60 -5.29 6.82 -1.90
CA ILE A 60 -4.60 8.10 -2.13
C ILE A 60 -4.46 8.34 -3.63
N ASN A 61 -4.02 7.33 -4.38
CA ASN A 61 -3.83 7.46 -5.82
C ASN A 61 -5.16 7.63 -6.57
N ILE A 62 -6.23 6.93 -6.19
CA ILE A 62 -7.56 7.18 -6.77
C ILE A 62 -8.01 8.63 -6.53
N ALA A 63 -7.76 9.18 -5.34
CA ALA A 63 -8.10 10.58 -5.07
C ALA A 63 -7.27 11.55 -5.93
N GLY A 64 -5.98 11.29 -6.11
CA GLY A 64 -5.11 12.09 -6.98
C GLY A 64 -5.52 12.02 -8.46
N ILE A 65 -5.86 10.82 -8.97
CA ILE A 65 -6.39 10.65 -10.33
C ILE A 65 -7.69 11.43 -10.50
N ARG A 66 -8.61 11.35 -9.52
CA ARG A 66 -9.86 12.11 -9.55
C ARG A 66 -9.58 13.62 -9.65
N GLU A 67 -8.67 14.14 -8.84
CA GLU A 67 -8.34 15.58 -8.88
C GLU A 67 -7.77 15.98 -10.25
N ALA A 68 -6.91 15.15 -10.84
CA ALA A 68 -6.39 15.36 -12.18
C ALA A 68 -7.48 15.32 -13.28
N GLU A 69 -8.42 14.39 -13.19
CA GLU A 69 -9.59 14.31 -14.08
C GLU A 69 -10.50 15.54 -13.99
N GLU A 70 -10.78 16.03 -12.77
CA GLU A 70 -11.60 17.23 -12.58
C GLU A 70 -10.90 18.48 -13.13
N ALA A 71 -9.57 18.59 -12.97
CA ALA A 71 -8.78 19.67 -13.55
C ALA A 71 -8.79 19.60 -15.08
N HIS A 72 -8.58 18.42 -15.66
CA HIS A 72 -8.61 18.22 -17.10
C HIS A 72 -9.99 18.55 -17.70
N PHE A 73 -11.08 18.13 -17.04
CA PHE A 73 -12.44 18.47 -17.48
C PHE A 73 -12.71 19.97 -17.44
N ALA A 74 -12.16 20.70 -16.46
CA ALA A 74 -12.31 22.15 -16.39
C ALA A 74 -11.64 22.88 -17.57
N GLU A 75 -10.60 22.29 -18.17
CA GLU A 75 -9.86 22.85 -19.30
C GLU A 75 -10.39 22.38 -20.65
N ALA A 76 -10.63 21.07 -20.80
CA ALA A 76 -10.97 20.41 -22.06
C ALA A 76 -12.47 20.14 -22.23
N GLY A 77 -13.27 20.20 -21.16
CA GLY A 77 -14.70 19.89 -21.17
C GLY A 77 -15.04 18.40 -21.29
N VAL A 78 -14.03 17.52 -21.23
CA VAL A 78 -14.15 16.06 -21.28
C VAL A 78 -13.18 15.42 -20.29
N TYR A 79 -13.52 14.26 -19.74
CA TYR A 79 -12.62 13.41 -18.97
C TYR A 79 -11.75 12.57 -19.91
N ALA A 80 -10.58 12.15 -19.42
CA ALA A 80 -9.70 11.28 -20.18
C ALA A 80 -9.96 9.81 -19.84
N SER A 81 -9.73 8.93 -20.80
CA SER A 81 -9.67 7.50 -20.56
C SER A 81 -8.22 7.07 -20.42
N ALA A 82 -7.95 6.12 -19.52
CA ALA A 82 -6.64 5.53 -19.39
C ALA A 82 -6.77 4.01 -19.28
N LEU A 83 -6.08 3.28 -20.15
CA LEU A 83 -5.97 1.83 -20.00
C LEU A 83 -5.30 1.50 -18.67
N PRO A 84 -5.66 0.35 -18.06
CA PRO A 84 -5.02 -0.08 -16.83
C PRO A 84 -3.50 -0.12 -16.99
N VAL A 85 -2.73 0.64 -16.22
CA VAL A 85 -1.27 0.62 -16.33
C VAL A 85 -0.68 -0.68 -15.78
N LEU A 86 0.60 -0.94 -16.07
CA LEU A 86 1.35 -2.00 -15.41
C LEU A 86 1.53 -1.65 -13.91
N PRO A 87 1.57 -2.68 -13.04
CA PRO A 87 1.79 -4.09 -13.36
C PRO A 87 0.53 -4.88 -13.78
N VAL A 88 0.65 -5.67 -14.85
CA VAL A 88 -0.33 -6.72 -15.18
C VAL A 88 -0.30 -7.86 -14.16
N VAL A 89 0.84 -8.02 -13.48
CA VAL A 89 1.02 -8.98 -12.39
C VAL A 89 0.76 -8.26 -11.07
N ILE A 90 -0.46 -8.39 -10.58
CA ILE A 90 -0.86 -7.93 -9.24
C ILE A 90 -0.31 -8.89 -8.18
N GLY A 91 0.23 -8.35 -7.09
CA GLY A 91 0.87 -9.16 -6.06
C GLY A 91 1.42 -8.35 -4.88
N PRO A 92 2.07 -9.03 -3.92
CA PRO A 92 2.52 -8.39 -2.68
C PRO A 92 3.80 -7.55 -2.86
N VAL A 93 4.36 -7.50 -4.08
CA VAL A 93 5.60 -6.83 -4.46
C VAL A 93 5.26 -5.57 -5.23
N ARG A 94 5.96 -4.47 -4.92
CA ARG A 94 5.77 -3.20 -5.63
C ARG A 94 6.32 -3.28 -7.05
N GLN A 95 5.75 -2.49 -7.95
CA GLN A 95 6.10 -2.45 -9.36
C GLN A 95 6.18 -1.00 -9.85
N PRO A 96 7.03 -0.72 -10.85
CA PRO A 96 7.17 0.63 -11.37
C PRO A 96 5.91 1.10 -12.10
N TRP A 97 5.65 2.41 -12.06
CA TRP A 97 4.62 3.04 -12.90
C TRP A 97 5.06 3.04 -14.36
N VAL A 98 4.41 2.22 -15.18
CA VAL A 98 4.71 2.10 -16.61
C VAL A 98 3.42 2.14 -17.40
N LEU A 99 3.34 3.14 -18.30
CA LEU A 99 2.21 3.30 -19.22
C LEU A 99 2.17 2.15 -20.23
N MET A 100 0.96 1.76 -20.62
CA MET A 100 0.79 0.73 -21.64
C MET A 100 1.21 1.27 -23.01
N PRO A 101 2.00 0.53 -23.81
CA PRO A 101 2.32 0.95 -25.18
C PRO A 101 1.09 1.14 -26.08
N ALA A 102 0.01 0.41 -25.79
CA ALA A 102 -1.27 0.52 -26.49
C ALA A 102 -2.05 1.80 -26.13
N ASP A 103 -1.64 2.51 -25.08
CA ASP A 103 -2.22 3.77 -24.62
C ASP A 103 -1.10 4.75 -24.23
N PRO A 104 -0.39 5.31 -25.23
CA PRO A 104 0.77 6.16 -25.01
C PRO A 104 0.42 7.51 -24.36
N HIS A 105 -0.85 7.91 -24.39
CA HIS A 105 -1.34 9.15 -23.82
C HIS A 105 -2.02 8.96 -22.45
N GLY A 106 -2.71 7.84 -22.20
CA GLY A 106 -3.28 7.39 -20.92
C GLY A 106 -3.33 8.41 -19.78
N PHE A 107 -2.61 8.14 -18.70
CA PHE A 107 -2.56 9.06 -17.56
C PHE A 107 -1.72 10.34 -17.80
N ASN A 108 -0.93 10.39 -18.88
CA ASN A 108 -0.19 11.60 -19.25
C ASN A 108 -1.13 12.70 -19.76
N GLU A 109 -2.28 12.34 -20.33
CA GLU A 109 -3.29 13.29 -20.82
C GLU A 109 -3.84 14.17 -19.68
N ILE A 110 -3.99 13.59 -18.49
CA ILE A 110 -4.40 14.30 -17.27
C ILE A 110 -3.20 14.75 -16.42
N GLY A 111 -1.97 14.53 -16.89
CA GLY A 111 -0.74 14.90 -16.17
C GLY A 111 -0.55 14.15 -14.84
N TYR A 112 -1.14 12.96 -14.68
CA TYR A 112 -1.06 12.20 -13.44
C TYR A 112 0.04 11.15 -13.48
N ALA A 113 0.88 11.13 -12.44
CA ALA A 113 1.79 10.04 -12.13
C ALA A 113 1.88 9.87 -10.62
N PRO A 114 1.73 8.65 -10.09
CA PRO A 114 1.85 8.40 -8.66
C PRO A 114 3.32 8.37 -8.22
N GLU A 115 3.53 8.53 -6.91
CA GLU A 115 4.88 8.56 -6.33
C GLU A 115 5.43 7.14 -6.09
N GLY A 116 6.60 6.86 -6.66
CA GLY A 116 7.36 5.63 -6.42
C GLY A 116 6.76 4.38 -7.06
N GLU A 117 7.11 3.23 -6.49
CA GLU A 117 6.58 1.93 -6.93
C GLU A 117 5.26 1.58 -6.21
N LEU A 118 4.41 0.85 -6.93
CA LEU A 118 3.00 0.65 -6.62
C LEU A 118 2.65 -0.80 -6.36
N TYR A 119 1.66 -1.03 -5.50
CA TYR A 119 1.00 -2.33 -5.37
C TYR A 119 -0.19 -2.48 -6.33
N PHE A 120 -0.87 -1.38 -6.63
CA PHE A 120 -2.09 -1.39 -7.43
C PHE A 120 -1.81 -1.03 -8.89
N GLN A 121 -2.51 -1.70 -9.79
CA GLN A 121 -2.76 -1.19 -11.14
C GLN A 121 -3.97 -0.25 -11.12
N TYR A 122 -3.98 0.76 -11.98
CA TYR A 122 -5.04 1.78 -12.07
C TYR A 122 -5.47 1.96 -13.52
N GLY A 123 -6.76 2.16 -13.76
CA GLY A 123 -7.28 2.58 -15.07
C GLY A 123 -8.52 3.45 -14.93
N VAL A 124 -8.88 4.13 -16.02
CA VAL A 124 -10.05 5.01 -16.12
C VAL A 124 -10.89 4.68 -17.35
N THR A 125 -12.19 4.46 -17.17
CA THR A 125 -13.17 4.37 -18.26
C THR A 125 -14.04 5.62 -18.25
N ILE A 126 -14.38 6.16 -19.42
CA ILE A 126 -15.27 7.30 -19.57
C ILE A 126 -16.60 6.92 -20.25
N SER A 127 -17.65 7.71 -20.04
CA SER A 127 -18.92 7.61 -20.77
C SER A 127 -19.65 8.96 -20.83
N GLY A 128 -20.87 8.96 -21.37
CA GLY A 128 -21.69 10.17 -21.44
C GLY A 128 -21.11 11.27 -22.33
N GLY A 129 -20.32 10.91 -23.35
CA GLY A 129 -19.59 11.89 -24.17
C GLY A 129 -18.43 12.56 -23.43
N GLY A 130 -17.84 11.89 -22.43
CA GLY A 130 -16.73 12.43 -21.65
C GLY A 130 -17.17 13.21 -20.40
N SER A 131 -18.43 13.11 -19.99
CA SER A 131 -18.95 13.78 -18.79
C SER A 131 -19.07 12.89 -17.56
N ALA A 132 -18.70 11.61 -17.69
CA ALA A 132 -18.65 10.63 -16.61
C ALA A 132 -17.39 9.78 -16.73
N PHE A 133 -16.88 9.33 -15.61
CA PHE A 133 -15.73 8.44 -15.57
C PHE A 133 -15.77 7.53 -14.35
N THR A 134 -15.06 6.40 -14.46
CA THR A 134 -14.83 5.48 -13.36
C THR A 134 -13.36 5.15 -13.28
N ILE A 135 -12.76 5.43 -12.13
CA ILE A 135 -11.43 4.97 -11.77
C ILE A 135 -11.57 3.60 -11.13
N GLU A 136 -10.76 2.64 -11.56
CA GLU A 136 -10.66 1.33 -10.92
C GLU A 136 -9.20 1.00 -10.64
N ALA A 137 -8.95 0.55 -9.41
CA ALA A 137 -7.66 0.05 -8.96
C ALA A 137 -7.79 -1.40 -8.49
N ARG A 138 -6.78 -2.23 -8.79
CA ARG A 138 -6.74 -3.64 -8.38
C ARG A 138 -5.35 -4.04 -7.89
N SER A 139 -5.29 -4.85 -6.83
CA SER A 139 -4.04 -5.44 -6.32
C SER A 139 -4.32 -6.77 -5.62
N ASP A 140 -3.29 -7.62 -5.46
CA ASP A 140 -3.27 -8.78 -4.58
C ASP A 140 -2.19 -8.55 -3.49
N ILE A 141 -2.50 -7.71 -2.50
CA ILE A 141 -1.50 -7.15 -1.57
C ILE A 141 -0.93 -8.17 -0.57
N ASP A 142 -1.64 -9.28 -0.35
CA ASP A 142 -1.32 -10.40 0.52
C ASP A 142 -0.95 -11.69 -0.24
N GLY A 143 -1.19 -11.75 -1.55
CA GLY A 143 -0.73 -12.85 -2.41
C GLY A 143 -1.59 -14.10 -2.30
N ASP A 144 -2.85 -13.96 -1.90
CA ASP A 144 -3.79 -15.07 -1.69
C ASP A 144 -4.67 -15.36 -2.92
N GLY A 145 -4.52 -14.57 -3.99
CA GLY A 145 -5.33 -14.66 -5.21
C GLY A 145 -6.70 -13.99 -5.11
N VAL A 146 -7.05 -13.38 -3.97
CA VAL A 146 -8.26 -12.56 -3.80
C VAL A 146 -7.89 -11.10 -4.00
N HIS A 147 -8.45 -10.51 -5.05
CA HIS A 147 -8.08 -9.15 -5.41
C HIS A 147 -8.76 -8.10 -4.54
N ASN A 148 -7.94 -7.17 -4.06
CA ASN A 148 -8.38 -5.94 -3.47
C ASN A 148 -8.70 -4.92 -4.57
N THR A 149 -9.99 -4.64 -4.80
CA THR A 149 -10.42 -3.66 -5.81
C THR A 149 -11.09 -2.43 -5.22
N TRP A 150 -10.58 -1.26 -5.58
CA TRP A 150 -11.10 0.04 -5.17
C TRP A 150 -11.46 0.85 -6.39
N GLY A 151 -12.34 1.82 -6.23
CA GLY A 151 -12.67 2.71 -7.32
C GLY A 151 -13.39 3.97 -6.87
N TYR A 152 -13.75 4.75 -7.88
CA TYR A 152 -14.53 5.96 -7.78
C TYR A 152 -15.40 6.04 -9.03
N VAL A 153 -16.70 6.26 -8.86
CA VAL A 153 -17.66 6.33 -9.98
C VAL A 153 -18.29 7.71 -10.01
N LYS A 154 -18.00 8.47 -11.06
CA LYS A 154 -18.70 9.71 -11.38
C LYS A 154 -19.87 9.40 -12.33
N PRO A 155 -21.11 9.74 -11.97
CA PRO A 155 -22.26 9.44 -12.80
C PRO A 155 -22.33 10.34 -14.03
N VAL A 156 -23.08 9.88 -15.04
CA VAL A 156 -23.47 10.75 -16.15
C VAL A 156 -24.40 11.84 -15.60
N PRO A 157 -24.20 13.13 -15.95
CA PRO A 157 -25.07 14.20 -15.48
C PRO A 157 -26.54 13.90 -15.76
N GLY A 158 -27.38 14.00 -14.73
CA GLY A 158 -28.81 13.72 -14.82
C GLY A 158 -29.19 12.23 -14.72
N THR A 159 -28.24 11.32 -14.50
CA THR A 159 -28.52 9.89 -14.30
C THR A 159 -28.09 9.42 -12.90
N SER A 160 -28.49 8.20 -12.54
CA SER A 160 -28.10 7.53 -11.29
C SER A 160 -27.01 6.47 -11.49
N ALA A 161 -26.25 6.54 -12.59
CA ALA A 161 -25.18 5.60 -12.91
C ALA A 161 -24.08 6.26 -13.75
N GLY A 162 -22.84 5.83 -13.53
CA GLY A 162 -21.69 6.19 -14.35
C GLY A 162 -21.42 5.14 -15.41
N VAL A 163 -20.17 4.69 -15.46
CA VAL A 163 -19.69 3.62 -16.36
C VAL A 163 -19.02 2.53 -15.55
N ALA A 164 -19.01 1.30 -16.04
CA ALA A 164 -18.24 0.24 -15.39
C ALA A 164 -16.74 0.56 -15.48
N GLY A 165 -15.99 0.19 -14.45
CA GLY A 165 -14.54 0.38 -14.44
C GLY A 165 -13.84 -0.51 -15.47
N PRO A 166 -12.61 -0.15 -15.88
CA PRO A 166 -11.89 -0.83 -16.95
C PRO A 166 -11.41 -2.24 -16.61
N LEU A 167 -11.40 -2.62 -15.33
CA LEU A 167 -11.02 -3.96 -14.90
C LEU A 167 -12.24 -4.85 -14.63
N GLY A 168 -13.45 -4.28 -14.68
CA GLY A 168 -14.72 -5.00 -14.64
C GLY A 168 -15.20 -5.38 -13.24
N THR A 169 -14.58 -4.90 -12.16
CA THR A 169 -15.05 -5.12 -10.78
C THR A 169 -15.83 -3.94 -10.24
N CYS A 170 -15.55 -2.71 -10.67
CA CYS A 170 -16.35 -1.54 -10.29
C CYS A 170 -17.61 -1.43 -11.17
N PRO A 171 -18.82 -1.61 -10.62
CA PRO A 171 -20.03 -1.47 -11.41
C PRO A 171 -20.37 0.00 -11.63
N ALA A 172 -21.09 0.29 -12.72
CA ALA A 172 -21.54 1.63 -13.08
C ALA A 172 -22.46 2.27 -12.03
N THR A 173 -23.09 1.47 -11.17
CA THR A 173 -24.01 1.93 -10.12
C THR A 173 -23.30 2.54 -8.91
N GLY A 174 -21.98 2.35 -8.78
CA GLY A 174 -21.18 2.95 -7.70
C GLY A 174 -20.31 1.94 -6.94
N VAL A 175 -19.56 2.44 -5.97
CA VAL A 175 -18.81 1.61 -5.03
C VAL A 175 -19.72 1.03 -3.96
N ILE A 176 -19.21 0.05 -3.23
CA ILE A 176 -19.94 -0.68 -2.19
C ILE A 176 -20.18 0.23 -0.98
N ASP A 177 -21.45 0.30 -0.58
CA ASP A 177 -21.86 0.89 0.69
C ASP A 177 -21.47 -0.05 1.86
N PRO A 178 -20.79 0.45 2.89
CA PRO A 178 -20.30 -0.38 3.99
C PRO A 178 -21.42 -0.99 4.84
N ASP A 179 -22.57 -0.33 4.91
CA ASP A 179 -23.70 -0.73 5.76
C ASP A 179 -24.61 -1.71 5.03
N THR A 180 -24.95 -1.40 3.77
CA THR A 180 -25.92 -2.19 2.99
C THR A 180 -25.30 -3.24 2.08
N ARG A 181 -23.97 -3.19 1.86
CA ARG A 181 -23.22 -4.03 0.91
C ARG A 181 -23.69 -3.92 -0.55
N ALA A 182 -24.54 -2.95 -0.86
CA ALA A 182 -24.98 -2.64 -2.21
C ALA A 182 -23.97 -1.75 -2.93
N ALA A 183 -23.78 -1.95 -4.24
CA ALA A 183 -22.91 -1.11 -5.06
C ALA A 183 -23.67 0.11 -5.58
N ASN A 184 -23.93 1.09 -4.72
CA ASN A 184 -24.82 2.23 -5.01
C ASN A 184 -24.25 3.59 -4.56
N ARG A 185 -22.97 3.65 -4.19
CA ARG A 185 -22.32 4.88 -3.74
C ARG A 185 -21.57 5.53 -4.90
N LEU A 186 -22.07 6.67 -5.35
CA LEU A 186 -21.45 7.48 -6.39
C LEU A 186 -20.62 8.61 -5.76
N ASN A 187 -19.68 9.17 -6.53
CA ASN A 187 -18.84 10.30 -6.15
C ASN A 187 -18.03 10.11 -4.86
N LEU A 188 -17.70 8.85 -4.53
CA LEU A 188 -16.95 8.48 -3.33
C LEU A 188 -15.91 7.43 -3.69
N VAL A 189 -14.76 7.47 -3.02
CA VAL A 189 -13.75 6.41 -3.13
C VAL A 189 -14.17 5.27 -2.21
N GLY A 190 -14.22 4.05 -2.74
CA GLY A 190 -14.64 2.89 -1.97
C GLY A 190 -14.31 1.55 -2.62
N PRO A 191 -14.58 0.44 -1.92
CA PRO A 191 -14.38 -0.89 -2.45
C PRO A 191 -15.37 -1.18 -3.59
N CYS A 192 -14.89 -1.86 -4.63
CA CYS A 192 -15.71 -2.17 -5.81
C CYS A 192 -16.45 -3.51 -5.74
N SER A 193 -16.05 -4.38 -4.82
CA SER A 193 -16.78 -5.61 -4.49
C SER A 193 -16.89 -5.80 -2.98
N ALA A 194 -17.85 -6.60 -2.54
CA ALA A 194 -17.98 -6.94 -1.12
C ALA A 194 -16.79 -7.74 -0.58
N GLN A 195 -15.98 -8.34 -1.46
CA GLN A 195 -14.75 -9.06 -1.15
C GLN A 195 -13.53 -8.12 -1.13
N SER A 196 -13.65 -6.93 -1.69
CA SER A 196 -12.56 -5.95 -1.75
C SER A 196 -12.30 -5.35 -0.37
N GLY A 197 -11.06 -5.42 0.08
CA GLY A 197 -10.69 -5.06 1.45
C GLY A 197 -10.95 -6.16 2.49
N VAL A 198 -11.32 -7.37 2.04
CA VAL A 198 -11.48 -8.59 2.86
C VAL A 198 -10.31 -9.58 2.67
N SER A 199 -9.27 -9.22 1.89
CA SER A 199 -7.93 -9.85 1.97
C SER A 199 -7.63 -10.19 3.42
N ALA A 200 -7.50 -11.49 3.70
CA ALA A 200 -7.89 -12.05 4.99
C ALA A 200 -7.13 -11.39 6.16
N TYR A 201 -7.90 -10.81 7.09
CA TYR A 201 -7.42 -10.37 8.39
C TYR A 201 -7.24 -11.54 9.35
#